data_AF-A0AAC9N4F6-F1
#
_entry.id   AF-A0AAC9N4F6-F1
#
_cell.length_a   1.000
_cell.length_b   1.000
_cell.length_c   1.000
_cell.angle_alpha   90.00
_cell.angle_beta   90.00
_cell.angle_gamma   90.00
#
_symmetry.space_group_name_H-M   'P 1'
#
loop_
_entity.id
_entity.type
_entity.pdbx_description
1 polymer ?
#
loop_
_entity_poly.entity_id
_entity_poly.type
_entity_poly.pdbx_seq_one_letter_code
_entity_poly.pdbx_strand_id
1 'polypeptide(L)'
;MKQTTNSILMIRPVAFRMNEQTAVNNYYQKVLDGLLPATVNAKAQQEFDVFVEKLRAVGVDVTVVDDKEGSDTPDSIFPNNWISFHENGDVALYPMFAENRRLERREDILDTLEDKGFIIDNIMDYTSAEEDGFFLEGTGSLLLDRENGKAYCALSPRADEELFIEFCEDFEFTPVIFEAFHTVNKERKLIYHTNVMMCIGETFAVVCADCIDDKKERKMVLESLKGDEKEVVLITEDQLNNFAGNMLEVKGTDDRRYLVMSDSAYKSLTKKQIAQLEEHVTILSSNLDTIEACGGGSARCMMAEIFLPRE
;
A
#
# COMPACT_ATOMS: atom_id res chain seq x y z
N MET A 1 19.24 -1.19 -3.18
CA MET A 1 18.39 0.02 -3.24
C MET A 1 18.03 0.40 -1.80
N LYS A 2 17.68 1.66 -1.46
CA LYS A 2 17.20 1.98 -0.10
C LYS A 2 15.85 1.31 0.16
N GLN A 3 15.65 0.77 1.37
CA GLN A 3 14.35 0.19 1.74
C GLN A 3 13.27 1.25 1.97
N THR A 4 13.64 2.42 2.48
CA THR A 4 12.71 3.47 2.89
C THR A 4 13.13 4.84 2.37
N THR A 5 12.14 5.70 2.15
CA THR A 5 12.28 7.08 1.65
C THR A 5 11.70 8.08 2.65
N ASN A 6 12.11 9.33 2.53
CA ASN A 6 11.49 10.46 3.23
C ASN A 6 10.41 11.14 2.38
N SER A 7 10.23 10.75 1.12
CA SER A 7 9.37 11.43 0.15
C SER A 7 8.19 10.56 -0.25
N ILE A 8 6.97 11.08 -0.17
CA ILE A 8 5.76 10.34 -0.55
C ILE A 8 4.79 11.21 -1.36
N LEU A 9 4.05 10.56 -2.25
CA LEU A 9 2.89 11.12 -2.94
C LEU A 9 1.61 10.65 -2.23
N MET A 10 0.69 11.59 -2.01
CA MET A 10 -0.65 11.32 -1.50
C MET A 10 -1.68 12.10 -2.32
N ILE A 11 -2.85 11.51 -2.56
CA ILE A 11 -3.92 12.13 -3.34
C ILE A 11 -5.06 12.53 -2.41
N ARG A 12 -5.39 13.81 -2.38
CA ARG A 12 -6.49 14.32 -1.57
C ARG A 12 -7.81 14.07 -2.31
N PRO A 13 -8.77 13.31 -1.74
CA PRO A 13 -9.97 12.94 -2.46
C PRO A 13 -10.94 14.12 -2.63
N VAL A 14 -11.71 14.14 -3.72
CA VAL A 14 -12.79 15.13 -3.94
C VAL A 14 -14.20 14.52 -3.89
N ALA A 15 -14.34 13.22 -4.11
CA ALA A 15 -15.61 12.50 -4.15
C ALA A 15 -15.55 11.11 -3.51
N PHE A 16 -14.84 10.98 -2.37
CA PHE A 16 -14.65 9.72 -1.66
C PHE A 16 -15.97 9.12 -1.16
N ARG A 17 -16.15 7.83 -1.45
CA ARG A 17 -17.28 6.99 -1.04
C ARG A 17 -16.89 5.52 -1.19
N MET A 18 -17.76 4.61 -0.77
CA MET A 18 -17.59 3.20 -1.11
C MET A 18 -17.64 3.02 -2.64
N ASN A 19 -16.69 2.29 -3.19
CA ASN A 19 -16.62 2.01 -4.62
C ASN A 19 -17.30 0.67 -4.96
N GLU A 20 -18.40 0.75 -5.71
CA GLU A 20 -19.22 -0.40 -6.07
C GLU A 20 -18.46 -1.40 -6.97
N GLN A 21 -17.51 -0.93 -7.78
CA GLN A 21 -16.73 -1.79 -8.68
C GLN A 21 -15.65 -2.60 -7.93
N THR A 22 -15.14 -2.08 -6.81
CA THR A 22 -14.14 -2.79 -5.99
C THR A 22 -14.76 -3.68 -4.93
N ALA A 23 -15.97 -3.36 -4.46
CA ALA A 23 -16.66 -4.09 -3.39
C ALA A 23 -16.90 -5.58 -3.70
N VAL A 24 -16.84 -5.97 -4.99
CA VAL A 24 -17.02 -7.38 -5.42
C VAL A 24 -15.93 -8.32 -4.91
N ASN A 25 -14.73 -7.81 -4.66
CA ASN A 25 -13.56 -8.57 -4.20
C ASN A 25 -12.75 -7.84 -3.11
N ASN A 26 -13.16 -6.64 -2.67
CA ASN A 26 -12.66 -5.98 -1.47
C ASN A 26 -13.63 -6.18 -0.30
N TYR A 27 -13.45 -7.26 0.45
CA TYR A 27 -14.32 -7.62 1.59
C TYR A 27 -14.11 -6.76 2.84
N TYR A 28 -13.20 -5.78 2.81
CA TYR A 28 -12.98 -4.85 3.93
C TYR A 28 -13.89 -3.63 3.87
N GLN A 29 -14.44 -3.31 2.68
CA GLN A 29 -15.39 -2.21 2.50
C GLN A 29 -16.70 -2.48 3.24
N LYS A 30 -17.22 -1.44 3.87
CA LYS A 30 -18.48 -1.42 4.63
C LYS A 30 -19.29 -0.20 4.24
N VAL A 31 -20.61 -0.40 4.14
CA VAL A 31 -21.55 0.70 3.99
C VAL A 31 -21.72 1.39 5.34
N LEU A 32 -21.47 2.70 5.40
CA LEU A 32 -21.79 3.52 6.56
C LEU A 32 -23.25 3.96 6.47
N ASP A 33 -24.15 3.16 7.04
CA ASP A 33 -25.59 3.42 7.03
C ASP A 33 -25.92 4.81 7.58
N GLY A 34 -26.79 5.54 6.87
CA GLY A 34 -27.31 6.83 7.30
C GLY A 34 -26.40 8.03 7.09
N LEU A 35 -25.25 7.88 6.41
CA LEU A 35 -24.41 9.00 5.98
C LEU A 35 -24.63 9.33 4.49
N LEU A 36 -24.73 10.61 4.18
CA LEU A 36 -24.72 11.09 2.81
C LEU A 36 -23.30 10.99 2.23
N PRO A 37 -23.12 10.72 0.92
CA PRO A 37 -21.80 10.68 0.29
C PRO A 37 -20.95 11.94 0.55
N ALA A 38 -21.57 13.12 0.52
CA ALA A 38 -20.87 14.38 0.83
C ALA A 38 -20.32 14.41 2.27
N THR A 39 -21.03 13.82 3.23
CA THR A 39 -20.57 13.71 4.63
C THR A 39 -19.43 12.71 4.75
N VAL A 40 -19.47 11.60 4.01
CA VAL A 40 -18.38 10.62 3.96
C VAL A 40 -17.11 11.28 3.40
N ASN A 41 -17.23 11.98 2.26
CA ASN A 41 -16.10 12.69 1.66
C ASN A 41 -15.51 13.76 2.60
N ALA A 42 -16.36 14.56 3.26
CA ALA A 42 -15.88 15.60 4.19
C ALA A 42 -15.10 14.99 5.38
N LYS A 43 -15.56 13.85 5.92
CA LYS A 43 -14.85 13.14 6.97
C LYS A 43 -13.53 12.53 6.48
N ALA A 44 -13.53 11.91 5.30
CA ALA A 44 -12.31 11.35 4.71
C ALA A 44 -11.27 12.45 4.41
N GLN A 45 -11.70 13.61 3.93
CA GLN A 45 -10.81 14.78 3.78
C GLN A 45 -10.23 15.24 5.12
N GLN A 46 -11.03 15.27 6.18
CA GLN A 46 -10.53 15.62 7.52
C GLN A 46 -9.50 14.59 8.04
N GLU A 47 -9.78 13.30 7.88
CA GLU A 47 -8.84 12.22 8.24
C GLU A 47 -7.54 12.31 7.42
N PHE A 48 -7.66 12.54 6.12
CA PHE A 48 -6.53 12.76 5.21
C PHE A 48 -5.68 13.96 5.62
N ASP A 49 -6.31 15.12 5.84
CA ASP A 49 -5.61 16.37 6.17
C ASP A 49 -4.84 16.22 7.50
N VAL A 50 -5.46 15.63 8.52
CA VAL A 50 -4.81 15.32 9.81
C VAL A 50 -3.64 14.33 9.63
N PHE A 51 -3.79 13.35 8.74
CA PHE A 51 -2.75 12.36 8.48
C PHE A 51 -1.53 13.00 7.81
N VAL A 52 -1.75 13.85 6.81
CA VAL A 52 -0.70 14.66 6.15
C VAL A 52 0.01 15.56 7.15
N GLU A 53 -0.74 16.24 8.04
CA GLU A 53 -0.15 17.10 9.07
C GLU A 53 0.79 16.33 10.00
N LYS A 54 0.39 15.12 10.45
CA LYS A 54 1.23 14.27 11.30
C LYS A 54 2.51 13.81 10.61
N LEU A 55 2.43 13.41 9.34
CA LEU A 55 3.58 12.99 8.54
C LEU A 55 4.58 14.15 8.36
N ARG A 56 4.09 15.33 7.97
CA ARG A 56 4.91 16.54 7.83
C ARG A 56 5.53 16.97 9.17
N ALA A 57 4.81 16.83 10.28
CA ALA A 57 5.30 17.19 11.61
C ALA A 57 6.52 16.36 12.06
N VAL A 58 6.69 15.14 11.53
CA VAL A 58 7.88 14.31 11.80
C VAL A 58 8.96 14.44 10.72
N GLY A 59 8.77 15.28 9.71
CA GLY A 59 9.77 15.58 8.68
C GLY A 59 9.67 14.76 7.40
N VAL A 60 8.56 14.04 7.17
CA VAL A 60 8.30 13.39 5.87
C VAL A 60 7.94 14.47 4.85
N ASP A 61 8.56 14.41 3.66
CA ASP A 61 8.23 15.26 2.52
C ASP A 61 6.99 14.70 1.80
N VAL A 62 5.83 15.29 2.11
CA VAL A 62 4.53 14.86 1.57
C VAL A 62 4.12 15.76 0.41
N THR A 63 4.18 15.21 -0.80
CA THR A 63 3.56 15.80 -1.99
C THR A 63 2.09 15.43 -2.03
N VAL A 64 1.23 16.43 -1.82
CA VAL A 64 -0.22 16.27 -1.93
C VAL A 64 -0.68 16.83 -3.26
N VAL A 65 -1.50 16.06 -3.97
CA VAL A 65 -2.20 16.49 -5.18
C VAL A 65 -3.69 16.28 -4.97
N ASP A 66 -4.52 17.28 -5.27
CA ASP A 66 -5.97 17.12 -5.23
C ASP A 66 -6.46 16.27 -6.41
N ASP A 67 -7.40 15.35 -6.15
CA ASP A 67 -8.12 14.64 -7.21
C ASP A 67 -8.97 15.60 -8.07
N LYS A 68 -9.40 15.16 -9.26
CA LYS A 68 -10.13 16.00 -10.23
C LYS A 68 -11.63 15.94 -9.97
N GLU A 69 -12.28 17.10 -9.88
CA GLU A 69 -13.74 17.13 -9.83
C GLU A 69 -14.35 16.55 -11.11
N GLY A 70 -15.43 15.78 -10.98
CA GLY A 70 -16.17 15.22 -12.12
C GLY A 70 -15.62 13.89 -12.66
N SER A 71 -14.50 13.38 -12.14
CA SER A 71 -14.12 11.98 -12.33
C SER A 71 -14.91 11.07 -11.38
N ASP A 72 -15.27 9.87 -11.85
CA ASP A 72 -15.89 8.85 -11.01
C ASP A 72 -14.83 7.94 -10.38
N THR A 73 -13.90 8.54 -9.63
CA THR A 73 -12.70 7.91 -9.05
C THR A 73 -12.74 7.94 -7.51
N PRO A 74 -13.68 7.22 -6.86
CA PRO A 74 -13.85 7.29 -5.41
C PRO A 74 -12.65 6.76 -4.62
N ASP A 75 -11.78 5.94 -5.22
CA ASP A 75 -10.59 5.34 -4.59
C ASP A 75 -9.27 6.05 -4.96
N SER A 76 -9.33 7.22 -5.61
CA SER A 76 -8.14 7.99 -6.03
C SER A 76 -7.18 8.32 -4.88
N ILE A 77 -7.68 8.32 -3.65
CA ILE A 77 -6.91 8.47 -2.41
C ILE A 77 -5.83 7.39 -2.22
N PHE A 78 -5.86 6.28 -2.98
CA PHE A 78 -4.91 5.18 -2.91
C PHE A 78 -3.96 5.12 -4.13
N PRO A 79 -3.02 6.09 -4.27
CA PRO A 79 -2.15 6.18 -5.45
C PRO A 79 -1.21 4.99 -5.59
N ASN A 80 -0.89 4.34 -4.47
CA ASN A 80 0.04 3.23 -4.41
C ASN A 80 -0.38 2.03 -5.27
N ASN A 81 -1.63 1.99 -5.73
CA ASN A 81 -2.14 0.92 -6.57
C ASN A 81 -1.87 1.12 -8.07
N TRP A 82 -1.67 2.36 -8.53
CA TRP A 82 -1.54 2.63 -9.96
C TRP A 82 -0.17 3.19 -10.34
N ILE A 83 0.65 3.63 -9.39
CA ILE A 83 2.00 4.14 -9.63
C ILE A 83 3.03 3.71 -8.57
N SER A 84 4.28 3.51 -9.00
CA SER A 84 5.44 3.42 -8.13
C SER A 84 6.67 4.12 -8.72
N PHE A 85 7.59 4.50 -7.84
CA PHE A 85 8.77 5.28 -8.16
C PHE A 85 10.03 4.55 -7.71
N HIS A 86 11.10 4.59 -8.51
CA HIS A 86 12.29 3.76 -8.31
C HIS A 86 13.59 4.60 -8.32
N GLU A 87 14.62 4.11 -7.61
CA GLU A 87 15.88 4.87 -7.39
C GLU A 87 16.70 5.15 -8.65
N ASN A 88 16.45 4.39 -9.71
CA ASN A 88 17.09 4.53 -11.01
C ASN A 88 16.40 5.57 -11.91
N GLY A 89 15.40 6.31 -11.41
CA GLY A 89 14.64 7.29 -12.19
C GLY A 89 13.41 6.71 -12.88
N ASP A 90 13.14 5.41 -12.75
CA ASP A 90 11.99 4.79 -13.39
C ASP A 90 10.69 5.01 -12.60
N VAL A 91 9.60 5.17 -13.36
CA VAL A 91 8.23 5.20 -12.88
C VAL A 91 7.47 4.02 -13.48
N ALA A 92 6.78 3.23 -12.68
CA ALA A 92 5.89 2.18 -13.18
C ALA A 92 4.43 2.61 -13.12
N LEU A 93 3.68 2.39 -14.21
CA LEU A 93 2.23 2.55 -14.29
C LEU A 93 1.57 1.18 -14.38
N TYR A 94 0.51 0.98 -13.59
CA TYR A 94 -0.03 -0.34 -13.35
C TYR A 94 -1.45 -0.55 -13.89
N PRO A 95 -1.76 -1.77 -14.38
CA PRO A 95 -3.10 -2.15 -14.80
C PRO A 95 -4.00 -2.41 -13.59
N MET A 96 -5.21 -1.86 -13.63
CA MET A 96 -6.18 -1.87 -12.53
C MET A 96 -7.40 -2.74 -12.86
N PHE A 97 -7.80 -3.58 -11.92
CA PHE A 97 -8.92 -4.51 -12.11
C PHE A 97 -10.24 -3.78 -12.36
N ALA A 98 -10.58 -2.85 -11.46
CA ALA A 98 -11.82 -2.07 -11.56
C ALA A 98 -11.66 -0.96 -12.62
N GLU A 99 -12.61 -0.89 -13.56
CA GLU A 99 -12.56 0.04 -14.69
C GLU A 99 -12.49 1.50 -14.25
N ASN A 100 -13.25 1.88 -13.22
CA ASN A 100 -13.24 3.26 -12.74
C ASN A 100 -11.91 3.67 -12.11
N ARG A 101 -11.14 2.72 -11.57
CA ARG A 101 -9.81 2.99 -11.00
C ARG A 101 -8.76 3.25 -12.06
N ARG A 102 -8.98 2.82 -13.31
CA ARG A 102 -8.09 3.12 -14.45
C ARG A 102 -8.03 4.61 -14.75
N LEU A 103 -9.10 5.34 -14.42
CA LEU A 103 -9.20 6.79 -14.57
C LEU A 103 -8.42 7.57 -13.49
N GLU A 104 -7.88 6.89 -12.46
CA GLU A 104 -7.06 7.50 -11.41
C GLU A 104 -5.64 7.85 -11.90
N ARG A 105 -5.17 7.17 -12.95
CA ARG A 105 -3.84 7.41 -13.53
C ARG A 105 -3.74 8.82 -14.09
N ARG A 106 -2.72 9.56 -13.65
CA ARG A 106 -2.56 10.99 -13.95
C ARG A 106 -1.13 11.36 -14.30
N GLU A 107 -0.93 11.69 -15.57
CA GLU A 107 0.36 12.18 -16.11
C GLU A 107 0.77 13.52 -15.47
N ASP A 108 -0.19 14.40 -15.17
CA ASP A 108 0.10 15.73 -14.60
C ASP A 108 0.73 15.69 -13.19
N ILE A 109 0.70 14.53 -12.54
CA ILE A 109 1.42 14.29 -11.29
C ILE A 109 2.92 14.14 -11.55
N LEU A 110 3.33 13.56 -12.68
CA LEU A 110 4.74 13.41 -13.05
C LEU A 110 5.38 14.78 -13.27
N ASP A 111 4.71 15.67 -14.02
CA ASP A 111 5.13 17.06 -14.20
C ASP A 111 5.32 17.77 -12.84
N THR A 112 4.38 17.55 -11.90
CA THR A 112 4.45 18.12 -10.55
C THR A 112 5.67 17.62 -9.76
N LEU A 113 6.08 16.37 -9.98
CA LEU A 113 7.27 15.80 -9.34
C LEU A 113 8.56 16.34 -9.97
N GLU A 114 8.61 16.46 -11.30
CA GLU A 114 9.74 17.07 -12.00
C GLU A 114 9.94 18.54 -11.60
N ASP A 115 8.85 19.32 -11.49
CA ASP A 115 8.89 20.71 -11.00
C ASP A 115 9.43 20.83 -9.56
N LYS A 116 9.34 19.74 -8.78
CA LYS A 116 9.92 19.63 -7.43
C LYS A 116 11.38 19.17 -7.41
N GLY A 117 11.97 18.97 -8.59
CA GLY A 117 13.35 18.55 -8.78
C GLY A 117 13.57 17.05 -8.69
N PHE A 118 12.52 16.23 -8.77
CA PHE A 118 12.70 14.79 -8.98
C PHE A 118 13.05 14.50 -10.44
N ILE A 119 13.91 13.52 -10.65
CA ILE A 119 14.34 13.11 -11.99
C ILE A 119 13.56 11.86 -12.37
N ILE A 120 12.86 11.94 -13.50
CA ILE A 120 12.19 10.80 -14.15
C ILE A 120 12.92 10.51 -15.45
N ASP A 121 13.53 9.32 -15.53
CA ASP A 121 14.29 8.90 -16.70
C ASP A 121 13.44 8.07 -17.67
N ASN A 122 12.61 7.16 -17.13
CA ASN A 122 11.74 6.30 -17.93
C ASN A 122 10.37 6.07 -17.28
N ILE A 123 9.39 5.76 -18.12
CA ILE A 123 8.07 5.28 -17.71
C ILE A 123 7.91 3.85 -18.22
N MET A 124 7.81 2.90 -17.28
CA MET A 124 7.46 1.51 -17.52
C MET A 124 5.93 1.37 -17.42
N ASP A 125 5.26 1.24 -18.56
CA ASP A 125 3.80 1.23 -18.62
C ASP A 125 3.25 -0.18 -18.88
N TYR A 126 2.66 -0.78 -17.85
CA TYR A 126 2.03 -2.11 -17.92
C TYR A 126 0.52 -2.05 -18.20
N THR A 127 -0.05 -0.86 -18.44
CA THR A 127 -1.51 -0.66 -18.48
C THR A 127 -2.19 -1.37 -19.64
N SER A 128 -1.48 -1.66 -20.74
CA SER A 128 -2.05 -2.41 -21.87
C SER A 128 -2.47 -3.83 -21.53
N ALA A 129 -1.93 -4.41 -20.44
CA ALA A 129 -2.31 -5.73 -19.95
C ALA A 129 -3.81 -5.83 -19.57
N GLU A 130 -4.46 -4.68 -19.31
CA GLU A 130 -5.91 -4.59 -19.07
C GLU A 130 -6.75 -5.08 -20.26
N GLU A 131 -6.24 -5.00 -21.49
CA GLU A 131 -6.92 -5.45 -22.72
C GLU A 131 -7.08 -6.98 -22.76
N ASP A 132 -6.11 -7.69 -22.16
CA ASP A 132 -6.08 -9.15 -22.04
C ASP A 132 -6.65 -9.65 -20.70
N GLY A 133 -7.06 -8.73 -19.81
CA GLY A 133 -7.64 -9.06 -18.51
C GLY A 133 -6.63 -9.43 -17.43
N PHE A 134 -5.37 -9.02 -17.59
CA PHE A 134 -4.32 -9.17 -16.58
C PHE A 134 -4.16 -7.89 -15.77
N PHE A 135 -3.91 -8.03 -14.46
CA PHE A 135 -3.88 -6.91 -13.52
C PHE A 135 -2.76 -7.05 -12.51
N LEU A 136 -2.18 -5.93 -12.09
CA LEU A 136 -1.14 -5.89 -11.07
C LEU A 136 -1.22 -4.54 -10.38
N GLU A 137 -2.00 -4.42 -9.32
CA GLU A 137 -2.32 -3.13 -8.67
C GLU A 137 -1.19 -2.58 -7.78
N GLY A 138 -0.05 -2.29 -8.42
CA GLY A 138 1.06 -1.51 -7.89
C GLY A 138 1.61 -2.05 -6.58
N THR A 139 2.09 -1.14 -5.72
CA THR A 139 2.58 -1.54 -4.40
C THR A 139 1.47 -2.02 -3.48
N GLY A 140 0.20 -1.98 -3.87
CA GLY A 140 -0.87 -2.73 -3.20
C GLY A 140 -0.62 -4.23 -3.25
N SER A 141 -0.36 -4.72 -4.45
CA SER A 141 -0.02 -6.12 -4.72
C SER A 141 1.46 -6.44 -4.51
N LEU A 142 2.35 -5.46 -4.70
CA LEU A 142 3.80 -5.63 -4.64
C LEU A 142 4.39 -5.16 -3.30
N LEU A 143 4.97 -6.08 -2.54
CA LEU A 143 5.83 -5.74 -1.40
C LEU A 143 7.30 -5.89 -1.78
N LEU A 144 7.99 -4.77 -1.88
CA LEU A 144 9.38 -4.70 -2.33
C LEU A 144 10.33 -4.69 -1.13
N ASP A 145 11.14 -5.74 -1.00
CA ASP A 145 12.37 -5.72 -0.19
C ASP A 145 13.52 -5.23 -1.08
N ARG A 146 13.64 -3.92 -1.14
CA ARG A 146 14.51 -3.18 -2.05
C ARG A 146 15.99 -3.38 -1.72
N GLU A 147 16.31 -3.60 -0.45
CA GLU A 147 17.69 -3.85 -0.03
C GLU A 147 18.15 -5.24 -0.44
N ASN A 148 17.26 -6.23 -0.37
CA ASN A 148 17.57 -7.62 -0.69
C ASN A 148 17.21 -8.04 -2.13
N GLY A 149 16.65 -7.11 -2.92
CA GLY A 149 16.26 -7.39 -4.30
C GLY A 149 15.20 -8.49 -4.39
N LYS A 150 14.21 -8.48 -3.49
CA LYS A 150 13.07 -9.41 -3.53
C LYS A 150 11.74 -8.68 -3.62
N ALA A 151 10.79 -9.29 -4.32
CA ALA A 151 9.41 -8.81 -4.35
C ALA A 151 8.48 -9.94 -3.88
N TYR A 152 7.53 -9.60 -3.02
CA TYR A 152 6.54 -10.53 -2.46
C TYR A 152 5.17 -10.19 -3.03
N CYS A 153 4.48 -11.19 -3.56
CA CYS A 153 3.17 -11.03 -4.16
C CYS A 153 2.24 -12.19 -3.77
N ALA A 154 1.15 -11.85 -3.08
CA ALA A 154 0.02 -12.74 -2.90
C ALA A 154 -0.87 -12.66 -4.14
N LEU A 155 -1.05 -13.78 -4.85
CA LEU A 155 -1.87 -13.83 -6.06
C LEU A 155 -3.34 -13.57 -5.72
N SER A 156 -4.00 -12.80 -6.60
CA SER A 156 -5.40 -12.43 -6.44
C SER A 156 -5.98 -11.98 -7.79
N PRO A 157 -7.29 -11.69 -7.90
CA PRO A 157 -7.84 -11.06 -9.10
C PRO A 157 -7.21 -9.70 -9.47
N ARG A 158 -6.37 -9.12 -8.61
CA ARG A 158 -5.66 -7.83 -8.77
C ARG A 158 -4.14 -7.99 -8.90
N ALA A 159 -3.66 -9.23 -8.97
CA ALA A 159 -2.24 -9.56 -9.00
C ALA A 159 -2.03 -10.86 -9.80
N ASP A 160 -1.79 -10.69 -11.08
CA ASP A 160 -1.46 -11.76 -12.02
C ASP A 160 -0.01 -12.24 -11.85
N GLU A 161 0.20 -13.54 -11.98
CA GLU A 161 1.51 -14.18 -11.79
C GLU A 161 2.50 -13.82 -12.90
N GLU A 162 2.06 -13.85 -14.17
CA GLU A 162 2.95 -13.60 -15.31
C GLU A 162 3.39 -12.13 -15.34
N LEU A 163 2.45 -11.22 -15.10
CA LEU A 163 2.74 -9.79 -15.05
C LEU A 163 3.62 -9.42 -13.84
N PHE A 164 3.46 -10.12 -12.70
CA PHE A 164 4.35 -9.95 -11.56
C PHE A 164 5.79 -10.42 -11.86
N ILE A 165 5.94 -11.54 -12.59
CA ILE A 165 7.24 -12.04 -13.02
C ILE A 165 7.90 -11.04 -13.98
N GLU A 166 7.15 -10.52 -14.95
CA GLU A 166 7.63 -9.48 -15.88
C GLU A 166 8.15 -8.24 -15.13
N PHE A 167 7.37 -7.72 -14.17
CA PHE A 167 7.81 -6.63 -13.29
C PHE A 167 9.11 -6.97 -12.56
N CYS A 168 9.23 -8.20 -12.04
CA CYS A 168 10.45 -8.64 -11.35
C CYS A 168 11.66 -8.70 -12.28
N GLU A 169 11.48 -9.11 -13.54
CA GLU A 169 12.54 -9.12 -14.54
C GLU A 169 13.00 -7.71 -14.91
N ASP A 170 12.06 -6.79 -15.16
CA ASP A 170 12.35 -5.40 -15.52
C ASP A 170 13.06 -4.62 -14.40
N PHE A 171 12.65 -4.84 -13.16
CA PHE A 171 13.17 -4.12 -11.99
C PHE A 171 14.22 -4.91 -11.17
N GLU A 172 14.72 -6.02 -11.72
CA GLU A 172 15.76 -6.87 -11.12
C GLU A 172 15.42 -7.40 -9.70
N PHE A 173 14.15 -7.76 -9.47
CA PHE A 173 13.69 -8.40 -8.24
C PHE A 173 13.64 -9.93 -8.37
N THR A 174 13.95 -10.63 -7.28
CA THR A 174 13.66 -12.06 -7.15
C THR A 174 12.22 -12.24 -6.67
N PRO A 175 11.36 -12.95 -7.43
CA PRO A 175 9.95 -13.11 -7.07
C PRO A 175 9.75 -14.10 -5.91
N VAL A 176 8.84 -13.75 -5.00
CA VAL A 176 8.29 -14.63 -3.94
C VAL A 176 6.76 -14.63 -4.06
N ILE A 177 6.24 -15.68 -4.69
CA ILE A 177 4.83 -15.81 -5.08
C ILE A 177 4.13 -16.79 -4.15
N PHE A 178 2.91 -16.45 -3.71
CA PHE A 178 2.10 -17.30 -2.84
C PHE A 178 0.62 -16.94 -2.93
N GLU A 179 -0.26 -17.74 -2.32
CA GLU A 179 -1.66 -17.38 -2.14
C GLU A 179 -1.96 -17.03 -0.67
N ALA A 180 -2.84 -16.05 -0.47
CA ALA A 180 -3.24 -15.61 0.86
C ALA A 180 -4.75 -15.47 0.99
N PHE A 181 -5.28 -15.94 2.11
CA PHE A 181 -6.71 -16.00 2.38
C PHE A 181 -7.06 -15.40 3.75
N HIS A 182 -8.28 -14.86 3.85
CA HIS A 182 -8.86 -14.46 5.13
C HIS A 182 -10.26 -15.04 5.29
N THR A 183 -10.73 -15.12 6.53
CA THR A 183 -12.07 -15.64 6.83
C THR A 183 -13.13 -14.56 6.64
N VAL A 184 -13.99 -14.73 5.65
CA VAL A 184 -15.18 -13.89 5.39
C VAL A 184 -16.43 -14.76 5.46
N ASN A 185 -17.36 -14.44 6.36
CA ASN A 185 -18.59 -15.23 6.54
C ASN A 185 -18.36 -16.74 6.73
N LYS A 186 -17.27 -17.10 7.42
CA LYS A 186 -16.81 -18.49 7.66
C LYS A 186 -16.27 -19.22 6.43
N GLU A 187 -16.03 -18.51 5.34
CA GLU A 187 -15.36 -19.04 4.14
C GLU A 187 -13.97 -18.41 3.99
N ARG A 188 -13.01 -19.16 3.44
CA ARG A 188 -11.72 -18.62 3.03
C ARG A 188 -11.90 -17.88 1.71
N LYS A 189 -11.55 -16.60 1.69
CA LYS A 189 -11.55 -15.75 0.49
C LYS A 189 -10.16 -15.20 0.27
N LEU A 190 -9.77 -14.97 -0.98
CA LEU A 190 -8.49 -14.38 -1.32
C LEU A 190 -8.39 -12.98 -0.71
N ILE A 191 -7.21 -12.68 -0.17
CA ILE A 191 -6.84 -11.31 0.19
C ILE A 191 -6.48 -10.59 -1.10
N TYR A 192 -7.09 -9.43 -1.32
CA TYR A 192 -7.00 -8.77 -2.62
C TYR A 192 -5.65 -8.10 -2.88
N HIS A 193 -4.96 -7.62 -1.83
CA HIS A 193 -3.65 -6.97 -1.89
C HIS A 193 -2.71 -7.50 -0.80
N THR A 194 -1.48 -7.81 -1.19
CA THR A 194 -0.42 -8.29 -0.29
C THR A 194 -0.17 -7.34 0.88
N ASN A 195 -0.26 -6.03 0.63
CA ASN A 195 -0.01 -4.98 1.62
C ASN A 195 -1.05 -4.91 2.76
N VAL A 196 -2.14 -5.67 2.69
CA VAL A 196 -3.14 -5.75 3.77
C VAL A 196 -2.69 -6.77 4.82
N MET A 197 -1.94 -7.80 4.40
CA MET A 197 -1.53 -8.90 5.26
C MET A 197 -0.08 -8.82 5.75
N MET A 198 0.75 -7.99 5.13
CA MET A 198 2.15 -7.81 5.51
C MET A 198 2.70 -6.43 5.17
N CYS A 199 3.78 -6.06 5.86
CA CYS A 199 4.68 -4.95 5.51
C CYS A 199 6.14 -5.37 5.70
N ILE A 200 7.05 -4.70 4.98
CA ILE A 200 8.49 -4.93 5.05
C ILE A 200 9.17 -3.61 5.40
N GLY A 201 9.86 -3.58 6.52
CA GLY A 201 10.78 -2.51 6.91
C GLY A 201 12.23 -2.89 6.64
N GLU A 202 13.15 -2.01 7.01
CA GLU A 202 14.59 -2.16 6.85
C GLU A 202 15.10 -3.39 7.63
N THR A 203 14.70 -3.53 8.89
CA THR A 203 15.21 -4.58 9.80
C THR A 203 14.13 -5.53 10.34
N PHE A 204 12.88 -5.36 9.93
CA PHE A 204 11.74 -6.15 10.40
C PHE A 204 10.71 -6.38 9.29
N ALA A 205 9.83 -7.36 9.50
CA ALA A 205 8.64 -7.56 8.68
C ALA A 205 7.45 -7.92 9.57
N VAL A 206 6.29 -7.33 9.28
CA VAL A 206 5.01 -7.72 9.90
C VAL A 206 4.28 -8.63 8.92
N VAL A 207 3.79 -9.77 9.36
CA VAL A 207 3.10 -10.72 8.47
C VAL A 207 2.03 -11.53 9.19
N CYS A 208 0.85 -11.65 8.57
CA CYS A 208 -0.16 -12.63 8.95
C CYS A 208 0.14 -13.97 8.27
N ALA A 209 1.02 -14.77 8.86
CA ALA A 209 1.39 -16.06 8.28
C ALA A 209 0.21 -17.05 8.24
N ASP A 210 -0.81 -16.86 9.09
CA ASP A 210 -2.02 -17.70 9.11
C ASP A 210 -2.91 -17.51 7.87
N CYS A 211 -2.72 -16.44 7.10
CA CYS A 211 -3.38 -16.25 5.82
C CYS A 211 -2.84 -17.14 4.70
N ILE A 212 -1.62 -17.66 4.82
CA ILE A 212 -1.01 -18.49 3.79
C ILE A 212 -1.35 -19.95 4.09
N ASP A 213 -2.45 -20.46 3.53
CA ASP A 213 -3.00 -21.77 3.88
C ASP A 213 -2.07 -22.93 3.46
N ASP A 214 -1.35 -22.80 2.34
CA ASP A 214 -0.34 -23.77 1.94
C ASP A 214 0.90 -23.70 2.86
N LYS A 215 1.27 -24.85 3.42
CA LYS A 215 2.37 -24.94 4.40
C LYS A 215 3.75 -24.72 3.79
N LYS A 216 3.94 -25.05 2.51
CA LYS A 216 5.21 -24.85 1.81
C LYS A 216 5.39 -23.38 1.47
N GLU A 217 4.36 -22.73 0.94
CA GLU A 217 4.36 -21.29 0.67
C GLU A 217 4.59 -20.49 1.95
N ARG A 218 3.84 -20.80 3.03
CA ARG A 218 4.01 -20.15 4.33
C ARG A 218 5.44 -20.28 4.84
N LYS A 219 6.01 -21.49 4.73
CA LYS A 219 7.39 -21.75 5.12
C LYS A 219 8.38 -20.96 4.27
N MET A 220 8.21 -20.95 2.95
CA MET A 220 9.03 -20.20 2.00
C MET A 220 9.04 -18.70 2.29
N VAL A 221 7.87 -18.08 2.50
CA VAL A 221 7.77 -16.65 2.84
C VAL A 221 8.53 -16.34 4.14
N LEU A 222 8.29 -17.13 5.19
CA LEU A 222 8.94 -16.93 6.48
C LEU A 222 10.45 -17.20 6.45
N GLU A 223 10.91 -18.20 5.71
CA GLU A 223 12.34 -18.47 5.53
C GLU A 223 13.01 -17.40 4.69
N SER A 224 12.33 -16.86 3.67
CA SER A 224 12.85 -15.77 2.85
C SER A 224 13.10 -14.52 3.70
N LEU A 225 12.10 -14.07 4.47
CA LEU A 225 12.23 -12.89 5.36
C LEU A 225 13.31 -13.08 6.44
N LYS A 226 13.38 -14.25 7.06
CA LYS A 226 14.40 -14.55 8.08
C LYS A 226 15.80 -14.71 7.49
N GLY A 227 15.89 -15.18 6.25
CA GLY A 227 17.15 -15.33 5.52
C GLY A 227 17.83 -13.99 5.27
N ASP A 228 17.05 -12.91 5.23
CA ASP A 228 17.53 -11.54 5.08
C ASP A 228 17.62 -10.79 6.42
N GLU A 229 17.77 -11.54 7.51
CA GLU A 229 17.97 -11.04 8.88
C GLU A 229 16.85 -10.14 9.43
N LYS A 230 15.66 -10.15 8.80
CA LYS A 230 14.53 -9.36 9.29
C LYS A 230 13.88 -10.01 10.51
N GLU A 231 13.61 -9.23 11.56
CA GLU A 231 12.78 -9.68 12.66
C GLU A 231 11.33 -9.85 12.19
N VAL A 232 10.80 -11.07 12.27
CA VAL A 232 9.43 -11.36 11.86
C VAL A 232 8.46 -11.17 13.03
N VAL A 233 7.60 -10.17 12.92
CA VAL A 233 6.48 -9.90 13.84
C VAL A 233 5.20 -10.50 13.27
N LEU A 234 4.74 -11.59 13.88
CA LEU A 234 3.50 -12.26 13.45
C LEU A 234 2.27 -11.51 13.95
N ILE A 235 1.28 -11.29 13.08
CA ILE A 235 -0.05 -10.78 13.43
C ILE A 235 -1.13 -11.83 13.17
N THR A 236 -2.24 -11.74 13.89
CA THR A 236 -3.40 -12.64 13.71
C THR A 236 -4.32 -12.15 12.58
N GLU A 237 -5.23 -13.00 12.09
CA GLU A 237 -6.27 -12.57 11.16
C GLU A 237 -7.15 -11.45 11.74
N ASP A 238 -7.42 -11.48 13.05
CA ASP A 238 -8.17 -10.39 13.72
C ASP A 238 -7.43 -9.06 13.65
N GLN A 239 -6.10 -9.07 13.83
CA GLN A 239 -5.27 -7.87 13.71
C GLN A 239 -5.19 -7.39 12.25
N LEU A 240 -5.05 -8.31 11.32
CA LEU A 240 -5.11 -8.03 9.87
C LEU A 240 -6.44 -7.40 9.46
N ASN A 241 -7.56 -7.88 10.01
CA ASN A 241 -8.89 -7.30 9.80
C ASN A 241 -9.05 -5.90 10.43
N ASN A 242 -8.09 -5.46 11.25
CA ASN A 242 -7.92 -4.10 11.73
C ASN A 242 -6.71 -3.41 11.04
N PHE A 243 -6.34 -3.85 9.84
CA PHE A 243 -5.28 -3.30 8.99
C PHE A 243 -3.86 -3.35 9.60
N ALA A 244 -3.58 -4.27 10.53
CA ALA A 244 -2.26 -4.39 11.13
C ALA A 244 -1.13 -4.82 10.15
N GLY A 245 -1.46 -5.29 8.95
CA GLY A 245 -0.47 -5.49 7.88
C GLY A 245 -0.24 -4.24 7.03
N ASN A 246 -1.19 -3.29 7.02
CA ASN A 246 -1.18 -2.11 6.16
C ASN A 246 -0.38 -0.96 6.76
N MET A 247 0.89 -1.21 7.01
CA MET A 247 1.84 -0.28 7.62
C MET A 247 2.98 0.05 6.67
N LEU A 248 3.58 1.22 6.78
CA LEU A 248 4.71 1.62 5.96
C LEU A 248 5.81 2.26 6.81
N GLU A 249 7.05 1.86 6.57
CA GLU A 249 8.22 2.53 7.16
C GLU A 249 8.66 3.72 6.29
N VAL A 250 8.73 4.90 6.88
CA VAL A 250 9.19 6.15 6.25
C VAL A 250 10.28 6.82 7.08
N LYS A 251 11.07 7.68 6.44
CA LYS A 251 12.08 8.52 7.10
C LYS A 251 11.55 9.92 7.37
N GLY A 252 11.73 10.37 8.61
CA GLY A 252 11.50 11.75 9.03
C GLY A 252 12.79 12.56 9.10
N THR A 253 12.76 13.65 9.88
CA THR A 253 13.94 14.49 10.16
C THR A 253 15.07 13.65 10.79
N ASP A 254 16.32 13.98 10.43
CA ASP A 254 17.54 13.31 10.92
C ASP A 254 17.55 11.79 10.67
N ASP A 255 16.95 11.35 9.56
CA ASP A 255 16.81 9.94 9.16
C ASP A 255 16.10 9.04 10.18
N ARG A 256 15.34 9.64 11.12
CA ARG A 256 14.56 8.88 12.09
C ARG A 256 13.48 8.07 11.37
N ARG A 257 13.43 6.76 11.64
CA ARG A 257 12.48 5.84 11.02
C ARG A 257 11.16 5.80 11.77
N TYR A 258 10.07 5.91 11.01
CA TYR A 258 8.71 5.86 11.52
C TYR A 258 7.93 4.73 10.87
N LEU A 259 7.25 3.91 11.66
CA LEU A 259 6.27 2.97 11.15
C LEU A 259 4.89 3.59 11.23
N VAL A 260 4.38 3.92 10.06
CA VAL A 260 3.11 4.62 9.87
C VAL A 260 1.99 3.60 9.75
N MET A 261 0.93 3.78 10.53
CA MET A 261 -0.23 2.88 10.57
C MET A 261 -1.51 3.63 10.96
N SER A 262 -2.66 2.97 10.88
CA SER A 262 -3.89 3.52 11.45
C SER A 262 -3.96 3.34 12.96
N ASP A 263 -4.82 4.12 13.61
CA ASP A 263 -5.20 3.95 15.01
C ASP A 263 -5.82 2.57 15.28
N SER A 264 -6.56 2.03 14.30
CA SER A 264 -7.18 0.70 14.37
C SER A 264 -6.11 -0.38 14.43
N ALA A 265 -5.14 -0.32 13.52
CA ALA A 265 -3.98 -1.20 13.48
C ALA A 265 -3.21 -1.13 14.81
N TYR A 266 -2.84 0.07 15.25
CA TYR A 266 -2.10 0.28 16.49
C TYR A 266 -2.80 -0.32 17.71
N LYS A 267 -4.11 -0.06 17.87
CA LYS A 267 -4.91 -0.55 19.01
C LYS A 267 -5.11 -2.06 18.99
N SER A 268 -5.02 -2.70 17.81
CA SER A 268 -5.13 -4.15 17.67
C SER A 268 -3.85 -4.89 18.10
N LEU A 269 -2.70 -4.22 18.06
CA LEU A 269 -1.42 -4.83 18.42
C LEU A 269 -1.32 -5.09 19.92
N THR A 270 -0.66 -6.20 20.26
CA THR A 270 -0.30 -6.50 21.65
C THR A 270 0.84 -5.60 22.10
N LYS A 271 0.95 -5.37 23.41
CA LYS A 271 2.09 -4.64 24.00
C LYS A 271 3.45 -5.25 23.62
N LYS A 272 3.51 -6.57 23.43
CA LYS A 272 4.73 -7.26 23.00
C LYS A 272 5.09 -6.89 21.56
N GLN A 273 4.14 -6.97 20.63
CA GLN A 273 4.36 -6.58 19.23
C GLN A 273 4.76 -5.11 19.11
N ILE A 274 4.10 -4.22 19.86
CA ILE A 274 4.46 -2.79 19.91
C ILE A 274 5.92 -2.63 20.37
N ALA A 275 6.30 -3.27 21.49
CA ALA A 275 7.66 -3.19 22.00
C ALA A 275 8.70 -3.73 20.99
N GLN A 276 8.40 -4.84 20.31
CA GLN A 276 9.28 -5.39 19.26
C GLN A 276 9.48 -4.40 18.12
N LEU A 277 8.39 -3.77 17.63
CA LEU A 277 8.49 -2.77 16.57
C LEU A 277 9.26 -1.52 17.04
N GLU A 278 9.02 -1.07 18.27
CA GLU A 278 9.68 0.11 18.85
C GLU A 278 11.20 -0.07 19.08
N GLU A 279 11.73 -1.30 18.99
CA GLU A 279 13.18 -1.53 18.93
C GLU A 279 13.79 -1.05 17.60
N HIS A 280 13.00 -0.98 16.53
CA HIS A 280 13.46 -0.62 15.17
C HIS A 280 13.06 0.80 14.75
N VAL A 281 11.86 1.23 15.13
CA VAL A 281 11.18 2.42 14.57
C VAL A 281 10.36 3.15 15.61
N THR A 282 9.98 4.40 15.34
CA THR A 282 8.96 5.10 16.12
C THR A 282 7.59 4.89 15.49
N ILE A 283 6.59 4.45 16.23
CA ILE A 283 5.24 4.29 15.68
C ILE A 283 4.57 5.66 15.52
N LEU A 284 3.97 5.89 14.35
CA LEU A 284 3.13 7.05 14.05
C LEU A 284 1.74 6.56 13.61
N SER A 285 0.70 6.86 14.38
CA SER A 285 -0.67 6.46 14.05
C SER A 285 -1.61 7.63 13.74
N SER A 286 -2.61 7.39 12.89
CA SER A 286 -3.71 8.32 12.67
C SER A 286 -5.07 7.64 12.60
N ASN A 287 -6.12 8.36 13.00
CA ASN A 287 -7.49 7.89 12.79
C ASN A 287 -7.81 7.96 11.29
N LEU A 288 -8.22 6.83 10.73
CA LEU A 288 -8.61 6.64 9.34
C LEU A 288 -9.93 5.87 9.27
N ASP A 289 -10.79 5.99 10.29
CA ASP A 289 -11.97 5.12 10.46
C ASP A 289 -12.92 5.20 9.27
N THR A 290 -13.13 6.39 8.70
CA THR A 290 -13.99 6.59 7.52
C THR A 290 -13.33 6.04 6.26
N ILE A 291 -12.04 6.31 6.08
CA ILE A 291 -11.26 5.85 4.92
C ILE A 291 -11.20 4.32 4.89
N GLU A 292 -10.89 3.69 6.02
CA GLU A 292 -10.86 2.22 6.16
C GLU A 292 -12.22 1.61 5.91
N ALA A 293 -13.28 2.18 6.51
CA ALA A 293 -14.62 1.63 6.36
C ALA A 293 -15.11 1.71 4.91
N CYS A 294 -14.95 2.84 4.22
CA CYS A 294 -15.51 3.00 2.88
C CYS A 294 -14.60 2.52 1.75
N GLY A 295 -13.29 2.76 1.85
CA GLY A 295 -12.32 2.42 0.80
C GLY A 295 -11.77 1.00 0.93
N GLY A 296 -11.79 0.41 2.13
CA GLY A 296 -11.19 -0.90 2.38
C GLY A 296 -9.66 -0.92 2.25
N GLY A 297 -9.03 0.25 2.24
CA GLY A 297 -7.59 0.48 2.34
C GLY A 297 -7.27 1.35 3.57
N SER A 298 -6.02 1.37 4.00
CA SER A 298 -5.58 2.08 5.22
C SER A 298 -4.32 2.90 4.94
N ALA A 299 -3.55 3.21 5.99
CA ALA A 299 -2.43 4.15 5.97
C ALA A 299 -1.46 3.92 4.81
N ARG A 300 -0.98 2.69 4.62
CA ARG A 300 -0.02 2.38 3.54
C ARG A 300 -0.62 2.59 2.16
N CYS A 301 -1.90 2.26 1.95
CA CYS A 301 -2.53 2.45 0.64
C CYS A 301 -2.56 3.92 0.21
N MET A 302 -2.64 4.84 1.18
CA MET A 302 -2.69 6.27 0.90
C MET A 302 -1.35 6.89 0.50
N MET A 303 -0.25 6.14 0.62
CA MET A 303 1.12 6.64 0.45
C MET A 303 1.81 5.89 -0.69
N ALA A 304 2.15 6.60 -1.76
CA ALA A 304 3.05 6.10 -2.79
C ALA A 304 4.47 6.61 -2.50
N GLU A 305 5.39 5.70 -2.19
CA GLU A 305 6.78 6.05 -1.88
C GLU A 305 7.52 6.60 -3.10
N ILE A 306 8.14 7.78 -2.98
CA ILE A 306 8.95 8.38 -4.04
C ILE A 306 10.42 8.07 -3.76
N PHE A 307 11.00 7.18 -4.57
CA PHE A 307 12.42 6.84 -4.54
C PHE A 307 13.24 7.55 -5.62
N LEU A 308 12.59 8.36 -6.46
CA LEU A 308 13.25 9.07 -7.57
C LEU A 308 14.46 9.87 -7.07
N PRO A 309 15.55 9.92 -7.88
CA PRO A 309 16.67 10.82 -7.60
C PRO A 309 16.21 12.29 -7.66
N ARG A 310 17.00 13.17 -7.04
CA ARG A 310 16.79 14.62 -7.08
C ARG A 310 18.03 15.34 -7.63
N GLU A 311 17.81 16.46 -8.31
CA GLU A 311 18.86 17.39 -8.74
C GLU A 311 19.62 18.06 -7.58
#